data_AF-A0A842XBS2-F1
#
_entry.id   AF-A0A842XBS2-F1
#
_cell.length_a   1.000
_cell.length_b   1.000
_cell.length_c   1.000
_cell.angle_alpha   90.00
_cell.angle_beta   90.00
_cell.angle_gamma   90.00
#
_symmetry.space_group_name_H-M   'P 1'
#
loop_
_entity.id
_entity.type
_entity.pdbx_description
1 polymer ?
#
loop_
_entity_poly.entity_id
_entity_poly.type
_entity_poly.pdbx_seq_one_letter_code
_entity_poly.pdbx_strand_id
1 'polypeptide(L)' 'MKGQVSAEMLILLAVVIAIVAIAAVYLMDLGKSAGEQVQEQGSDVLSDVDELSKGDAGDPCVDGEDCKSGSCPDNRCS' A
#
# COMPACT_ATOMS: atom_id res chain seq x y z
N MET A 1 8.68 -54.64 7.14
CA MET A 1 9.35 -53.43 6.62
C MET A 1 9.22 -52.36 7.69
N LYS A 2 10.18 -52.32 8.63
CA LYS A 2 10.18 -51.35 9.74
C LYS A 2 11.00 -50.14 9.29
N GLY A 3 10.39 -48.96 9.35
CA GLY A 3 10.91 -47.71 8.83
C GLY A 3 12.13 -47.21 9.61
N GLN A 4 13.32 -47.52 9.11
CA GLN A 4 14.45 -46.63 9.29
C GLN A 4 14.30 -45.51 8.26
N VAL A 5 13.64 -44.42 8.66
CA VAL A 5 13.91 -43.14 8.03
C VAL A 5 15.39 -42.88 8.29
N SER A 6 16.23 -43.05 7.26
CA SER A 6 17.67 -42.83 7.38
C SER A 6 17.89 -41.42 7.92
N ALA A 7 18.79 -41.26 8.90
CA ALA A 7 19.10 -39.96 9.51
C ALA A 7 19.44 -38.89 8.46
N GLU A 8 19.96 -39.31 7.31
CA GLU A 8 20.22 -38.49 6.12
C GLU A 8 18.96 -37.79 5.59
N MET A 9 17.80 -38.46 5.63
CA MET A 9 16.53 -37.90 5.17
C MET A 9 15.99 -36.83 6.12
N LEU A 10 16.21 -37.00 7.44
CA LEU A 10 15.86 -36.00 8.45
C LEU A 10 16.75 -34.76 8.35
N ILE A 11 18.04 -34.94 8.10
CA ILE A 11 18.97 -33.83 7.88
C ILE A 11 18.59 -33.04 6.63
N LEU A 12 18.29 -33.72 5.52
CA LEU A 12 17.80 -33.08 4.29
C LEU A 12 16.50 -32.31 4.52
N LEU A 13 15.55 -32.90 5.25
CA LEU A 13 14.28 -32.25 5.58
C LEU A 13 14.52 -30.97 6.42
N ALA A 14 15.41 -31.03 7.40
CA ALA A 14 15.75 -29.88 8.25
C ALA A 14 16.36 -28.73 7.44
N VAL A 15 17.24 -29.03 6.49
CA VAL A 15 17.85 -28.02 5.59
C VAL A 15 16.79 -27.36 4.71
N VAL A 16 15.88 -28.15 4.12
CA VAL A 16 14.80 -27.60 3.29
C VAL A 16 13.89 -26.68 4.11
N ILE A 17 13.51 -27.08 5.32
CA ILE A 17 12.69 -26.26 6.22
C ILE A 17 13.41 -24.94 6.56
N ALA A 18 14.72 -24.99 6.84
CA ALA A 18 15.51 -23.78 7.13
C ALA A 18 15.52 -22.81 5.94
N ILE A 19 15.69 -23.30 4.71
CA ILE A 19 15.66 -22.47 3.50
C ILE A 19 14.28 -21.83 3.31
N VAL A 20 13.20 -22.59 3.48
CA VAL A 20 11.83 -22.07 3.37
C VAL A 20 11.54 -21.02 4.43
N ALA A 21 12.01 -21.20 5.66
CA ALA A 21 11.86 -20.21 6.72
C ALA A 21 12.55 -18.88 6.38
N ILE A 22 13.77 -18.94 5.83
CA ILE A 22 14.51 -17.75 5.37
C ILE A 22 13.74 -17.06 4.24
N ALA A 23 13.27 -17.82 3.24
CA ALA A 23 12.49 -17.27 2.13
C ALA A 23 11.19 -16.60 2.61
N ALA A 24 10.49 -17.19 3.58
CA ALA A 24 9.28 -16.61 4.16
C ALA A 24 9.55 -15.27 4.86
N VAL A 25 10.64 -15.15 5.62
CA VAL A 25 11.04 -13.89 6.26
C VAL A 25 11.32 -12.81 5.22
N TYR A 26 12.09 -13.13 4.16
CA TYR A 26 12.35 -12.20 3.06
C TYR A 26 11.07 -11.73 2.36
N LEU A 27 10.13 -12.64 2.12
CA LEU A 27 8.85 -12.31 1.50
C LEU A 27 7.96 -11.44 2.40
N MET A 28 8.00 -11.63 3.72
CA MET A 28 7.28 -10.77 4.66
C MET A 28 7.83 -9.34 4.69
N ASP A 29 9.16 -9.19 4.67
CA ASP A 29 9.80 -7.87 4.63
C ASP A 29 9.51 -7.14 3.30
N LEU A 30 9.58 -7.86 2.17
CA LEU A 30 9.17 -7.33 0.86
C LEU A 30 7.69 -6.94 0.84
N GLY A 31 6.82 -7.76 1.42
CA GLY A 31 5.38 -7.49 1.49
C GLY A 31 5.03 -6.27 2.33
N LYS A 32 5.73 -6.06 3.47
CA LYS A 32 5.60 -4.84 4.27
C LYS A 32 6.04 -3.61 3.50
N SER A 33 7.24 -3.66 2.90
CA SER A 33 7.81 -2.51 2.20
C SER A 33 7.04 -2.16 0.92
N ALA A 34 6.47 -3.15 0.23
CA ALA A 34 5.56 -2.93 -0.89
C ALA A 34 4.20 -2.37 -0.43
N GLY A 35 3.67 -2.85 0.70
CA GLY A 35 2.41 -2.34 1.28
C GLY A 35 2.50 -0.88 1.72
N GLU A 36 3.62 -0.50 2.35
CA GLU A 36 3.88 0.89 2.76
C GLU A 36 4.02 1.81 1.54
N GLN A 37 4.77 1.41 0.50
CA GLN A 37 4.91 2.20 -0.73
C GLN A 37 3.59 2.37 -1.51
N VAL A 38 2.76 1.33 -1.56
CA VAL A 38 1.44 1.41 -2.22
C VAL A 38 0.48 2.30 -1.43
N GLN A 39 0.56 2.27 -0.09
CA GLN A 39 -0.27 3.12 0.76
C GLN A 39 0.13 4.60 0.64
N GLU A 40 1.43 4.89 0.61
CA GLU A 40 1.97 6.24 0.45
C GLU A 40 1.64 6.83 -0.94
N GLN A 41 1.85 6.06 -2.02
CA GLN A 41 1.43 6.47 -3.36
C GLN A 41 -0.09 6.59 -3.50
N GLY A 42 -0.86 5.72 -2.82
CA GLY A 42 -2.32 5.76 -2.84
C GLY A 42 -2.89 7.01 -2.16
N SER A 43 -2.29 7.45 -1.05
CA SER A 43 -2.69 8.69 -0.37
C SER A 43 -2.30 9.95 -1.15
N ASP A 44 -1.13 9.96 -1.79
CA ASP A 44 -0.70 11.09 -2.61
C ASP A 44 -1.56 11.24 -3.86
N VAL A 45 -1.85 10.15 -4.57
CA VAL A 45 -2.71 10.19 -5.76
C VAL A 45 -4.14 10.58 -5.42
N LEU A 46 -4.71 10.12 -4.29
CA LEU A 46 -6.03 10.57 -3.88
C LEU A 46 -6.03 12.07 -3.56
N SER A 47 -4.99 12.56 -2.89
CA SER A 47 -4.87 13.98 -2.54
C SER A 47 -4.70 14.85 -3.80
N ASP A 48 -3.91 14.40 -4.77
CA ASP A 48 -3.72 15.10 -6.05
C ASP A 48 -5.01 15.11 -6.89
N VAL A 49 -5.77 14.01 -6.92
CA VAL A 49 -7.05 13.95 -7.65
C VAL A 49 -8.10 14.83 -7.00
N ASP A 50 -8.15 14.89 -5.67
CA ASP A 50 -9.04 15.77 -4.91
C ASP A 50 -8.67 17.24 -5.15
N GLU A 51 -7.37 17.57 -5.17
CA GLU A 51 -6.89 18.93 -5.42
C GLU A 51 -7.07 19.36 -6.90
N LEU A 52 -6.97 18.43 -7.85
CA LEU A 52 -7.23 18.67 -9.28
C LEU A 52 -8.73 18.77 -9.61
N SER A 53 -9.59 18.18 -8.78
CA SER A 53 -11.04 18.24 -8.96
C SER A 53 -11.66 19.51 -8.38
N LYS A 54 -10.90 20.26 -7.58
CA LYS A 54 -11.34 21.53 -7.00
C LYS A 54 -11.23 22.69 -8.00
N GLY A 55 -12.25 23.54 -8.01
CA GLY A 55 -12.34 24.72 -8.86
C GLY A 55 -11.42 25.87 -8.42
N ASP A 56 -10.95 26.65 -9.40
CA ASP A 56 -10.16 27.86 -9.20
C ASP A 56 -11.07 29.06 -8.87
N ALA A 57 -10.48 30.19 -8.45
CA ALA A 57 -11.24 31.39 -8.12
C ALA A 57 -12.13 31.86 -9.30
N GLY A 58 -13.44 31.92 -9.06
CA GLY A 58 -14.46 32.26 -10.04
C GLY A 58 -15.17 31.06 -10.67
N ASP A 59 -14.71 29.82 -10.45
CA ASP A 59 -15.42 28.62 -10.88
C ASP A 59 -16.69 28.37 -10.06
N PRO A 60 -17.71 27.72 -10.64
CA PRO A 60 -18.91 27.36 -9.91
C PRO A 60 -18.59 26.31 -8.84
N CYS A 61 -19.16 26.48 -7.65
CA CYS A 61 -19.04 25.55 -6.53
C CYS A 61 -20.39 25.36 -5.86
N VAL A 62 -20.54 24.26 -5.12
CA VAL A 62 -21.74 23.96 -4.31
C VAL A 62 -21.44 24.26 -2.85
N ASP A 63 -20.25 23.88 -2.38
CA ASP A 63 -19.75 24.10 -1.03
C ASP A 63 -18.25 24.48 -1.05
N GLY A 64 -17.72 24.95 0.09
CA GLY A 64 -16.32 25.42 0.18
C GLY A 64 -15.27 24.33 -0.09
N GLU A 65 -15.65 23.06 0.06
CA GLU A 65 -14.78 21.90 -0.24
C GLU A 65 -14.55 21.71 -1.74
N ASP A 66 -15.42 22.25 -2.61
CA ASP A 66 -15.22 22.23 -4.06
C ASP A 66 -14.14 23.22 -4.53
N CYS A 67 -13.67 24.10 -3.65
CA CYS A 67 -12.75 25.18 -4.00
C CYS A 67 -11.32 24.86 -3.59
N LYS A 68 -10.37 25.13 -4.49
CA LYS A 68 -8.96 24.76 -4.30
C LYS A 68 -8.32 25.52 -3.14
N SER A 69 -8.79 26.73 -2.92
CA SER A 69 -8.49 27.54 -1.74
C SER A 69 -9.63 28.54 -1.55
N GLY A 70 -10.07 28.73 -0.31
CA GLY A 70 -11.03 29.77 0.04
C GLY A 70 -12.44 29.27 0.33
N SER A 71 -13.44 30.06 -0.01
CA SER A 71 -14.85 29.81 0.33
C SER A 71 -15.71 29.78 -0.93
N CYS A 72 -16.94 29.29 -0.82
CA CYS A 72 -17.92 29.28 -1.91
C CYS A 72 -19.02 30.34 -1.73
N PRO A 73 -18.72 31.66 -1.71
CA PRO A 73 -19.77 32.67 -1.69
C PRO A 73 -20.50 32.72 -3.03
N ASP A 74 -21.83 32.83 -2.98
CA ASP A 74 -22.68 32.98 -4.18
C ASP A 74 -22.50 31.88 -5.24
N ASN A 75 -22.23 30.63 -4.81
CA ASN A 75 -21.94 29.47 -5.67
C ASN A 75 -20.71 29.65 -6.58
N ARG A 76 -19.73 30.47 -6.17
CA ARG A 76 -18.43 30.58 -6.85
C ARG A 76 -17.26 30.56 -5.89
N CYS A 77 -16.17 29.93 -6.31
CA CYS A 77 -14.95 29.87 -5.52
C CYS A 77 -14.31 31.25 -5.40
N SER A 78 -13.92 31.64 -4.18
CA SER A 78 -13.28 32.92 -3.87
C SER A 78 -12.19 32.80 -2.83
#